data_AF-A0A8X7VLU4-F1
#
_entry.id   AF-A0A8X7VLU4-F1
#
_cell.length_a   1.000
_cell.length_b   1.000
_cell.length_c   1.000
_cell.angle_alpha   90.00
_cell.angle_beta   90.00
_cell.angle_gamma   90.00
#
_symmetry.space_group_name_H-M   'P 1'
#
loop_
_entity.id
_entity.type
_entity.pdbx_description
1 polymer ?
#
loop_
_entity_poly.entity_id
_entity_poly.type
_entity_poly.pdbx_seq_one_letter_code
_entity_poly.pdbx_strand_id
1 'polypeptide(L)'
;MVCSSFDLPKSFFIHSNLETVILEKVSLSLEDVPLDARLVCLKSLHLFLVRFSSDESVERLLSRCRVLEDLVVGRSSFTNVMVFTIDVPTLWRLTIDNSSRPEGVHGFVI
;
A
#
# COMPACT_ATOMS: atom_id res chain seq x y z
N MET A 1 16.73 -13.05 2.96
CA MET A 1 16.07 -12.33 4.08
C MET A 1 14.64 -12.84 4.15
N VAL A 2 14.25 -13.45 5.27
CA VAL A 2 12.85 -13.90 5.48
C VAL A 2 12.10 -12.72 6.10
N CYS A 3 11.13 -12.16 5.37
CA CYS A 3 10.17 -11.25 5.97
C CYS A 3 8.99 -12.08 6.49
N SER A 4 8.59 -11.80 7.72
CA SER A 4 7.34 -12.32 8.27
C SER A 4 6.17 -11.78 7.46
N SER A 5 5.20 -12.66 7.14
CA SER A 5 3.91 -12.23 6.63
C SER A 5 3.27 -11.30 7.66
N PHE A 6 2.71 -10.19 7.21
CA PHE A 6 1.97 -9.27 8.05
C PHE A 6 0.53 -9.21 7.54
N ASP A 7 -0.37 -9.69 8.38
CA ASP A 7 -1.81 -9.59 8.15
C ASP A 7 -2.33 -8.36 8.87
N LEU A 8 -3.01 -7.48 8.15
CA LEU A 8 -3.60 -6.30 8.76
C LEU A 8 -4.69 -6.74 9.74
N PRO A 9 -4.62 -6.35 11.03
CA PRO A 9 -5.63 -6.75 11.99
C PRO A 9 -6.99 -6.21 11.58
N LYS A 10 -8.05 -7.03 11.68
CA LYS A 10 -9.40 -6.65 11.24
C LYS A 10 -9.92 -5.37 11.88
N SER A 11 -9.48 -5.04 13.10
CA SER A 11 -9.81 -3.80 13.80
C SER A 11 -9.39 -2.55 13.02
N PHE A 12 -8.35 -2.65 12.20
CA PHE A 12 -7.85 -1.59 11.33
C PHE A 12 -8.87 -1.14 10.27
N PHE A 13 -9.75 -2.05 9.84
CA PHE A 13 -10.73 -1.83 8.76
C PHE A 13 -12.16 -1.55 9.21
N ILE A 14 -12.49 -1.80 10.47
CA ILE A 14 -13.89 -1.78 10.94
C ILE A 14 -14.14 -0.53 11.82
N HIS A 15 -13.17 -0.08 12.62
CA HIS A 15 -13.35 1.06 13.55
C HIS A 15 -12.05 1.83 13.87
N SER A 16 -11.14 2.02 12.90
CA SER A 16 -9.90 2.75 13.18
C SER A 16 -10.08 4.27 12.99
N ASN A 17 -9.57 5.04 13.96
CA ASN A 17 -9.30 6.48 13.80
C ASN A 17 -7.86 6.73 13.36
N LEU A 18 -7.25 5.74 12.68
CA LEU A 18 -5.86 5.81 12.26
C LEU A 18 -5.76 6.72 11.04
N GLU A 19 -5.10 7.85 11.23
CA GLU A 19 -4.87 8.82 10.15
C GLU A 19 -3.59 8.54 9.38
N THR A 20 -2.61 7.87 9.99
CA THR A 20 -1.30 7.62 9.38
C THR A 20 -0.87 6.18 9.61
N VAL A 21 -0.41 5.55 8.53
CA VAL A 21 0.06 4.17 8.53
C VAL A 21 1.38 4.11 7.80
N ILE A 22 2.37 3.52 8.46
CA ILE A 22 3.70 3.31 7.90
C ILE A 22 3.95 1.81 7.91
N LEU A 23 4.11 1.24 6.72
CA LEU A 23 4.49 -0.15 6.52
C LEU A 23 5.92 -0.18 6.02
N GLU A 24 6.79 -0.80 6.80
CA GLU A 24 8.20 -0.93 6.46
C GLU A 24 8.65 -2.38 6.53
N LYS A 25 9.25 -2.89 5.44
CA LYS A 25 9.89 -4.21 5.40
C LYS A 25 8.95 -5.37 5.80
N VAL A 26 7.75 -5.36 5.22
CA VAL A 26 6.72 -6.38 5.46
C VAL A 26 6.24 -7.01 4.15
N SER A 27 5.82 -8.27 4.24
CA SER A 27 5.03 -8.92 3.18
C SER A 27 3.56 -8.79 3.54
N LEU A 28 2.82 -7.96 2.82
CA LEU A 28 1.43 -7.65 3.11
C LEU A 28 0.50 -8.64 2.41
N SER A 29 -0.30 -9.36 3.20
CA SER A 29 -1.41 -10.18 2.70
C SER A 29 -2.75 -9.46 2.91
N LEU A 30 -3.58 -9.44 1.88
CA LEU A 30 -4.93 -8.87 1.90
C LEU A 30 -6.02 -9.93 1.64
N GLU A 31 -5.65 -11.23 1.66
CA GLU A 31 -6.55 -12.33 1.30
C GLU A 31 -7.73 -12.48 2.28
N ASP A 32 -7.49 -12.23 3.57
CA ASP A 32 -8.50 -12.36 4.63
C ASP A 32 -9.26 -11.05 4.92
N VAL A 33 -9.05 -10.01 4.11
CA VAL A 33 -9.67 -8.70 4.32
C VAL A 33 -11.08 -8.70 3.70
N PRO A 34 -12.14 -8.45 4.49
CA PRO A 34 -13.51 -8.41 3.98
C PRO A 34 -13.69 -7.42 2.82
N LEU A 35 -14.56 -7.74 1.86
CA LEU A 35 -14.84 -6.86 0.71
C LEU A 35 -15.47 -5.53 1.10
N ASP A 36 -16.00 -5.39 2.30
CA ASP A 36 -16.59 -4.19 2.89
C ASP A 36 -15.65 -3.45 3.85
N ALA A 37 -14.45 -3.98 4.09
CA ALA A 37 -13.38 -3.34 4.85
C ALA A 37 -13.02 -1.96 4.30
N ARG A 38 -12.93 -0.95 5.18
CA ARG A 38 -12.61 0.42 4.79
C ARG A 38 -11.66 1.10 5.78
N LEU A 39 -10.71 1.84 5.23
CA LEU A 39 -9.78 2.69 5.96
C LEU A 39 -10.32 4.12 5.91
N VAL A 40 -11.42 4.33 6.63
CA VAL A 40 -12.25 5.55 6.51
C VAL A 40 -11.59 6.82 7.04
N CYS A 41 -10.62 6.69 7.95
CA CYS A 41 -9.93 7.82 8.56
C CYS A 41 -8.49 7.97 8.05
N LEU A 42 -8.01 7.07 7.19
CA LEU A 42 -6.61 7.05 6.78
C LEU A 42 -6.31 8.15 5.77
N LYS A 43 -5.51 9.14 6.20
CA LYS A 43 -5.09 10.30 5.41
C LYS A 43 -3.69 10.14 4.83
N SER A 44 -2.82 9.39 5.49
CA SER A 44 -1.43 9.22 5.07
C SER A 44 -1.01 7.75 5.10
N LEU A 45 -0.49 7.26 3.98
CA LEU A 45 -0.03 5.89 3.80
C LEU A 45 1.40 5.89 3.27
N HIS A 46 2.31 5.30 4.03
CA HIS A 46 3.72 5.19 3.67
C HIS A 46 4.08 3.71 3.49
N LEU A 47 4.59 3.38 2.31
CA LEU A 47 4.94 2.03 1.89
C LEU A 47 6.44 1.98 1.60
N PHE A 48 7.23 1.42 2.51
CA PHE A 48 8.67 1.29 2.37
C PHE A 48 9.07 -0.19 2.35
N LEU A 49 9.70 -0.64 1.26
CA LEU A 49 10.13 -2.04 1.15
C LEU A 49 8.98 -3.02 1.46
N VAL A 50 7.78 -2.72 0.94
CA VAL A 50 6.61 -3.59 1.11
C VAL A 50 6.54 -4.56 -0.08
N ARG A 51 6.29 -5.83 0.22
CA ARG A 51 6.00 -6.87 -0.76
C ARG A 51 4.50 -7.16 -0.76
N PHE A 52 3.91 -7.24 -1.93
CA PHE A 52 2.48 -7.54 -2.12
C PHE A 52 2.33 -8.93 -2.73
N SER A 53 1.12 -9.50 -2.70
CA SER A 53 0.86 -10.76 -3.41
C SER A 53 0.76 -10.56 -4.93
N SER A 54 0.27 -9.41 -5.39
CA SER A 54 0.17 -9.04 -6.81
C SER A 54 0.02 -7.52 -6.99
N ASP A 55 0.09 -7.04 -8.23
CA ASP A 55 -0.18 -5.64 -8.58
C ASP A 55 -1.60 -5.22 -8.16
N GLU A 56 -2.60 -6.09 -8.40
CA GLU A 56 -3.98 -5.88 -7.98
C GLU A 56 -4.15 -5.73 -6.46
N SER A 57 -3.24 -6.29 -5.64
CA SER A 57 -3.30 -6.13 -4.19
C SER A 57 -2.99 -4.70 -3.75
N VAL A 58 -2.20 -3.96 -4.53
CA VAL A 58 -1.98 -2.53 -4.30
C VAL A 58 -3.28 -1.76 -4.56
N GLU A 59 -3.94 -2.02 -5.68
CA GLU A 59 -5.22 -1.40 -6.04
C GLU A 59 -6.31 -1.71 -5.00
N ARG A 60 -6.38 -2.97 -4.54
CA ARG A 60 -7.30 -3.36 -3.45
C ARG A 60 -7.02 -2.61 -2.16
N LEU A 61 -5.76 -2.38 -1.78
CA LEU A 61 -5.41 -1.60 -0.59
C LEU A 61 -5.84 -0.14 -0.76
N LEU A 62 -5.46 0.48 -1.87
CA LEU A 62 -5.70 1.90 -2.12
C LEU A 62 -7.20 2.20 -2.23
N SER A 63 -7.99 1.33 -2.89
CA SER A 63 -9.45 1.44 -2.95
C SER A 63 -10.14 1.36 -1.59
N ARG A 64 -9.47 0.85 -0.53
CA ARG A 64 -10.00 0.85 0.84
C ARG A 64 -9.80 2.19 1.53
N CYS A 65 -8.89 3.03 1.06
CA CYS A 65 -8.57 4.32 1.66
C CYS A 65 -9.41 5.42 1.00
N ARG A 66 -10.50 5.86 1.67
CA ARG A 66 -11.44 6.82 1.06
C ARG A 66 -11.01 8.27 1.15
N VAL A 67 -10.20 8.61 2.15
CA VAL A 67 -9.79 9.99 2.47
C VAL A 67 -8.27 10.13 2.43
N LEU A 68 -7.60 9.28 1.66
CA LEU A 68 -6.15 9.27 1.58
C LEU A 68 -5.66 10.51 0.84
N GLU A 69 -4.93 11.36 1.55
CA GLU A 69 -4.42 12.64 1.08
C GLU A 69 -2.92 12.56 0.75
N ASP A 70 -2.14 11.72 1.44
CA ASP A 70 -0.68 11.57 1.24
C ASP A 70 -0.30 10.10 1.04
N LEU A 71 0.38 9.81 -0.07
CA LEU A 71 0.90 8.48 -0.40
C LEU A 71 2.41 8.59 -0.65
N VAL A 72 3.18 7.83 0.13
CA VAL A 72 4.62 7.68 -0.07
C VAL A 72 4.92 6.24 -0.46
N VAL A 73 5.58 6.06 -1.61
CA VAL A 73 5.98 4.75 -2.14
C VAL A 73 7.48 4.70 -2.31
N GLY A 74 8.15 3.91 -1.47
CA GLY A 74 9.55 3.54 -1.61
C GLY A 74 9.70 2.16 -2.24
N ARG A 75 10.06 2.12 -3.53
CA ARG A 75 10.37 0.87 -4.22
C ARG A 75 11.79 0.43 -3.92
N SER A 76 11.94 -0.88 -3.79
CA SER A 76 13.25 -1.52 -3.76
C SER A 76 13.24 -2.87 -4.46
N SER A 77 14.39 -3.53 -4.53
CA SER A 77 14.51 -4.94 -4.94
C SER A 77 13.62 -5.91 -4.16
N PHE A 78 13.07 -5.48 -3.02
CA PHE A 78 12.13 -6.26 -2.23
C PHE A 78 10.68 -6.14 -2.73
N THR A 79 10.34 -5.05 -3.42
CA THR A 79 9.00 -4.80 -3.96
C THR A 79 8.81 -5.57 -5.25
N ASN A 80 7.84 -6.49 -5.26
CA ASN A 80 7.55 -7.38 -6.39
C ASN A 80 6.46 -6.87 -7.34
N VAL A 81 5.87 -5.72 -7.03
CA VAL A 81 4.84 -5.09 -7.87
C VAL A 81 5.51 -4.57 -9.14
N MET A 82 4.92 -4.86 -10.30
CA MET A 82 5.45 -4.43 -11.60
C MET A 82 4.92 -3.05 -11.95
N VAL A 83 3.60 -2.85 -11.86
CA VAL A 83 2.93 -1.57 -12.07
C VAL A 83 2.21 -1.16 -10.79
N PHE A 84 2.52 0.04 -10.29
CA PHE A 84 1.74 0.65 -9.22
C PHE A 84 0.63 1.49 -9.85
N THR A 85 -0.59 0.96 -9.86
CA THR A 85 -1.80 1.72 -10.23
C THR A 85 -2.30 2.49 -9.01
N ILE A 86 -2.37 3.81 -9.12
CA ILE A 86 -2.79 4.73 -8.07
C ILE A 86 -4.06 5.42 -8.53
N ASP A 87 -5.22 4.82 -8.23
CA ASP A 87 -6.53 5.42 -8.46
C ASP A 87 -7.15 5.86 -7.13
N VAL A 88 -6.74 7.03 -6.66
CA VAL A 88 -7.18 7.60 -5.38
C VAL A 88 -7.54 9.08 -5.61
N PRO A 89 -8.82 9.41 -5.83
CA PRO A 89 -9.24 10.76 -6.21
C PRO A 89 -9.07 11.79 -5.08
N THR A 90 -8.90 11.34 -3.83
CA THR A 90 -8.65 12.21 -2.68
C THR A 90 -7.16 12.52 -2.47
N LEU A 91 -6.28 11.91 -3.26
CA LEU A 91 -4.83 12.05 -3.09
C LEU A 91 -4.36 13.45 -3.47
N TRP A 92 -3.79 14.14 -2.49
CA TRP A 92 -3.24 15.49 -2.64
C TRP A 92 -1.72 15.48 -2.82
N ARG A 93 -1.04 14.52 -2.19
CA ARG A 93 0.42 14.36 -2.21
C ARG A 93 0.80 12.95 -2.59
N LEU A 94 1.70 12.86 -3.56
CA LEU A 94 2.33 11.62 -3.98
C LEU A 94 3.85 11.79 -3.94
N THR A 95 4.53 10.96 -3.16
CA THR A 95 5.98 10.88 -3.12
C THR A 95 6.43 9.50 -3.57
N ILE A 96 7.29 9.46 -4.58
CA ILE A 96 7.83 8.22 -5.14
C ILE A 96 9.34 8.23 -4.98
N ASP A 97 9.86 7.28 -4.21
CA ASP A 97 11.27 6.92 -4.22
C ASP A 97 11.45 5.64 -5.06
N ASN A 98 12.15 5.82 -6.18
CA ASN A 98 12.42 4.77 -7.15
C ASN A 98 13.94 4.58 -7.36
N SER A 99 14.75 5.00 -6.38
CA SER A 99 16.22 4.95 -6.45
C SER A 99 16.79 3.53 -6.51
N SER A 100 16.04 2.52 -6.04
CA SER A 100 16.46 1.11 -5.99
C SER A 100 15.58 0.18 -6.84
N ARG A 101 15.18 0.66 -8.03
CA ARG A 101 14.28 -0.05 -8.94
C ARG A 101 14.83 -1.43 -9.37
N PRO A 102 14.04 -2.52 -9.28
CA PRO A 102 14.41 -3.80 -9.87
C PRO A 102 14.40 -3.75 -11.41
N GLU A 103 15.25 -4.55 -12.06
CA GLU A 103 15.23 -4.70 -13.53
C GLU A 103 13.89 -5.28 -14.02
N GLY A 104 13.36 -4.76 -15.14
CA GLY A 104 12.11 -5.24 -15.76
C GLY A 104 10.81 -4.61 -15.24
N VAL A 105 10.87 -3.71 -14.25
CA VAL A 105 9.69 -3.12 -13.60
C VAL A 105 9.09 -1.94 -14.38
N HIS A 106 7.75 -1.93 -14.52
CA HIS A 106 7.00 -1.09 -15.47
C HIS A 106 6.50 0.27 -14.96
N GLY A 107 6.92 0.74 -13.78
CA GLY A 107 6.66 2.12 -13.34
C GLY A 107 5.33 2.31 -12.60
N PHE A 108 4.68 3.45 -12.84
CA PHE A 108 3.48 3.93 -12.11
C PHE A 108 2.41 4.38 -13.10
N VAL A 109 1.15 4.12 -12.77
CA VAL A 109 -0.04 4.66 -13.44
C VAL A 109 -0.79 5.48 -12.40
N ILE A 110 -1.09 6.74 -12.71
CA ILE A 110 -1.72 7.73 -11.82
C ILE A 110 -2.87 8.37 -12.59
#